data_AF-A0A482ZZA5-F1
#
_entry.id   AF-A0A482ZZA5-F1
#
_cell.length_a   1.000
_cell.length_b   1.000
_cell.length_c   1.000
_cell.angle_alpha   90.00
_cell.angle_beta   90.00
_cell.angle_gamma   90.00
#
_symmetry.space_group_name_H-M   'P 1'
#
loop_
_entity.id
_entity.type
_entity.pdbx_description
1 polymer ?
#
loop_
_entity_poly.entity_id
_entity_poly.type
_entity_poly.pdbx_seq_one_letter_code
_entity_poly.pdbx_strand_id
1 'polypeptide(L)'
;MPLKQTQDYLKQMQVVRFNALSNEKLITPKGIRTTAKDWYEALNLTYKPAIVFFDKLGNEIIRKDAFFKQYHLHSIMDYVLSGAYQQQPNFQRYITERSDKLREKGIEVDIWL
;
A
#
# COMPACT_ATOMS: atom_id res chain seq x y z
N MET A 1 13.23 7.91 8.81
CA MET A 1 12.94 6.51 8.41
C MET A 1 14.15 5.67 8.78
N PRO A 2 14.08 4.61 9.60
CA PRO A 2 15.11 3.59 9.50
C PRO A 2 14.84 2.90 8.16
N LEU A 3 15.58 3.31 7.14
CA LEU A 3 15.53 2.81 5.77
C LEU A 3 15.41 1.27 5.72
N LYS A 4 16.04 0.60 6.70
CA LYS A 4 16.02 -0.84 6.91
C LYS A 4 14.62 -1.47 7.02
N GLN A 5 13.72 -0.93 7.85
CA GLN A 5 12.41 -1.58 8.06
C GLN A 5 11.57 -1.56 6.78
N THR A 6 11.58 -0.43 6.07
CA THR A 6 10.89 -0.30 4.79
C THR A 6 11.49 -1.24 3.75
N GLN A 7 12.82 -1.34 3.69
CA GLN A 7 13.50 -2.30 2.81
C GLN A 7 13.11 -3.74 3.15
N ASP A 8 12.98 -4.09 4.43
CA ASP A 8 12.62 -5.43 4.87
C ASP A 8 11.19 -5.81 4.46
N TYR A 9 10.24 -4.85 4.49
CA TYR A 9 8.90 -5.07 3.90
C TYR A 9 8.96 -5.20 2.38
N LEU A 10 9.65 -4.28 1.69
CA LEU A 10 9.72 -4.27 0.23
C LEU A 10 10.36 -5.55 -0.35
N LYS A 11 11.36 -6.13 0.33
CA LYS A 11 11.99 -7.40 -0.08
C LYS A 11 11.02 -8.59 -0.11
N GLN A 12 9.93 -8.51 0.64
CA GLN A 12 8.89 -9.56 0.69
C GLN A 12 7.80 -9.34 -0.35
N MET A 13 7.87 -8.25 -1.12
CA MET A 13 6.88 -7.86 -2.11
C MET A 13 7.48 -7.85 -3.52
N GLN A 14 6.65 -8.11 -4.52
CA GLN A 14 6.99 -7.74 -5.88
C GLN A 14 6.69 -6.25 -6.07
N VAL A 15 7.75 -5.45 -6.23
CA VAL A 15 7.63 -3.99 -6.33
C VAL A 15 7.90 -3.57 -7.76
N VAL A 16 6.93 -2.87 -8.37
CA VAL A 16 7.06 -2.29 -9.71
C VAL A 16 6.87 -0.79 -9.60
N ARG A 17 7.77 -0.02 -10.23
CA ARG A 17 7.74 1.45 -10.25
C ARG A 17 7.85 1.93 -11.68
N PHE A 18 6.95 2.83 -12.08
CA PHE A 18 6.94 3.45 -13.40
C PHE A 18 6.54 4.92 -13.29
N ASN A 19 6.80 5.70 -14.33
CA ASN A 19 6.30 7.06 -14.46
C ASN A 19 4.81 7.02 -14.84
N ALA A 20 3.95 7.44 -13.90
CA ALA A 20 2.50 7.43 -14.06
C ALA A 20 1.97 8.30 -15.21
N LEU A 21 2.77 9.18 -15.81
CA LEU A 21 2.37 10.02 -16.95
C LEU A 21 3.00 9.58 -18.29
N SER A 22 3.68 8.44 -18.30
CA SER A 22 4.36 7.95 -19.50
C SER A 22 3.46 7.05 -20.35
N ASN A 23 3.74 7.00 -21.66
CA ASN A 23 3.14 6.05 -22.59
C ASN A 23 3.87 4.70 -22.60
N GLU A 24 4.65 4.40 -21.56
CA GLU A 24 5.35 3.12 -21.42
C GLU A 24 4.32 1.99 -21.37
N LYS A 25 4.49 0.99 -22.24
CA LYS A 25 3.59 -0.16 -22.33
C LYS A 25 3.80 -1.07 -21.14
N LEU A 26 2.71 -1.48 -20.49
CA LEU A 26 2.73 -2.42 -19.37
C LEU A 26 1.58 -3.40 -19.45
N ILE A 27 1.67 -4.44 -18.61
CA ILE A 27 0.60 -5.40 -18.36
C ILE A 27 0.16 -5.21 -16.91
N THR A 28 -1.12 -4.95 -16.68
CA THR A 28 -1.66 -4.80 -15.32
C THR A 28 -1.65 -6.14 -14.58
N PRO A 29 -1.81 -6.15 -13.24
CA PRO A 29 -1.95 -7.40 -12.48
C PRO A 29 -3.09 -8.31 -12.96
N LYS A 30 -4.10 -7.76 -13.65
CA LYS A 30 -5.20 -8.52 -14.28
C LYS A 30 -4.89 -9.01 -15.70
N GLY A 31 -3.66 -8.86 -16.18
CA GLY A 31 -3.24 -9.29 -17.52
C GLY A 31 -3.64 -8.34 -18.66
N ILE A 32 -4.14 -7.14 -18.36
CA ILE A 32 -4.60 -6.19 -19.38
C ILE A 32 -3.39 -5.41 -19.91
N ARG A 33 -3.22 -5.38 -21.23
CA ARG A 33 -2.21 -4.55 -21.90
C ARG A 33 -2.69 -3.10 -21.95
N THR A 34 -1.87 -2.17 -21.50
CA THR A 34 -2.18 -0.74 -21.44
C THR A 34 -0.89 0.08 -21.39
N THR A 35 -0.99 1.40 -21.18
CA THR A 35 0.14 2.27 -20.84
C THR A 35 0.12 2.67 -19.36
N ALA A 36 1.25 3.14 -18.83
CA ALA A 36 1.31 3.66 -17.46
C ALA A 36 0.33 4.81 -17.22
N LYS A 37 0.22 5.74 -18.18
CA LYS A 37 -0.72 6.86 -18.15
C LYS A 37 -2.18 6.38 -18.12
N ASP A 38 -2.56 5.54 -19.08
CA ASP A 38 -3.95 5.08 -19.19
C ASP A 38 -4.35 4.24 -17.97
N TRP A 39 -3.42 3.47 -17.39
CA TRP A 39 -3.70 2.72 -16.18
C TRP A 39 -3.87 3.61 -14.95
N TYR A 40 -3.04 4.65 -14.80
CA TYR A 40 -3.17 5.63 -13.74
C TYR A 40 -4.53 6.35 -13.78
N GLU A 41 -4.98 6.73 -14.99
CA GLU A 41 -6.30 7.32 -15.22
C GLU A 41 -7.43 6.33 -14.94
N ALA A 42 -7.32 5.08 -15.42
CA ALA A 42 -8.32 4.04 -15.19
C ALA A 42 -8.47 3.67 -13.70
N LEU A 43 -7.40 3.82 -12.91
CA LEU A 43 -7.45 3.66 -11.47
C LEU A 43 -8.07 4.89 -10.76
N ASN A 44 -8.34 6.00 -11.46
CA ASN A 44 -8.79 7.27 -10.88
C ASN A 44 -7.85 7.79 -9.77
N LEU A 45 -6.53 7.64 -9.97
CA LEU A 45 -5.54 8.17 -9.02
C LEU A 45 -5.36 9.68 -9.22
N THR A 46 -5.29 10.42 -8.13
CA THR A 46 -5.27 11.89 -8.09
C THR A 46 -3.97 12.45 -7.54
N TYR A 47 -3.21 11.66 -6.79
CA TYR A 47 -2.00 12.05 -6.09
C TYR A 47 -0.75 11.34 -6.61
N LYS A 48 0.42 11.96 -6.41
CA LYS A 48 1.73 11.40 -6.76
C LYS A 48 2.74 11.68 -5.63
N PRO A 49 3.50 10.68 -5.16
CA PRO A 49 3.43 9.27 -5.55
C PRO A 49 2.13 8.62 -5.08
N ALA A 50 1.64 7.62 -5.81
CA ALA A 50 0.54 6.75 -5.40
C ALA A 50 1.07 5.31 -5.31
N ILE A 51 0.56 4.55 -4.35
CA ILE A 51 0.92 3.14 -4.17
C ILE A 51 -0.36 2.32 -4.13
N VAL A 52 -0.42 1.27 -4.95
CA VAL A 52 -1.54 0.33 -5.00
C VAL A 52 -1.03 -1.06 -4.67
N PHE A 53 -1.67 -1.72 -3.72
CA PHE A 53 -1.31 -3.06 -3.26
C PHE A 53 -2.30 -4.08 -3.84
N PHE A 54 -1.77 -5.15 -4.40
CA PHE A 54 -2.54 -6.23 -4.99
C PHE A 54 -2.26 -7.56 -4.28
N ASP A 55 -3.23 -8.47 -4.29
CA ASP A 55 -3.01 -9.85 -3.93
C ASP A 55 -2.30 -10.62 -5.06
N LYS A 56 -2.00 -11.90 -4.83
CA LYS A 56 -1.34 -12.77 -5.81
C LYS A 56 -2.18 -13.06 -7.06
N LEU A 57 -3.48 -12.78 -7.03
CA LEU A 57 -4.41 -12.95 -8.14
C LEU A 57 -4.63 -11.64 -8.92
N GLY A 58 -3.99 -10.55 -8.51
CA GLY A 58 -4.13 -9.23 -9.13
C GLY A 58 -5.39 -8.47 -8.69
N ASN A 59 -6.04 -8.89 -7.60
CA ASN A 59 -7.10 -8.10 -6.98
C ASN A 59 -6.49 -7.02 -6.12
N GLU A 60 -7.03 -5.82 -6.20
CA GLU A 60 -6.60 -4.72 -5.35
C GLU A 60 -7.04 -4.95 -3.90
N ILE A 61 -6.10 -4.85 -2.97
CA ILE A 61 -6.36 -4.95 -1.54
C ILE A 61 -6.63 -3.56 -0.96
N ILE A 62 -5.72 -2.63 -1.23
CA ILE A 62 -5.73 -1.28 -0.69
C ILE A 62 -4.82 -0.39 -1.52
N ARG A 63 -5.12 0.91 -1.56
CA ARG A 63 -4.27 1.93 -2.18
C ARG A 63 -4.04 3.09 -1.24
N LYS A 64 -2.95 3.80 -1.46
CA LYS A 64 -2.68 5.09 -0.84
C LYS A 64 -2.44 6.11 -1.95
N ASP A 65 -3.46 6.96 -2.14
CA ASP A 65 -3.50 8.07 -3.10
C ASP A 65 -3.57 9.41 -2.38
N ALA A 66 -2.72 9.59 -1.37
CA ALA A 66 -2.68 10.79 -0.53
C ALA A 66 -1.34 10.85 0.21
N PHE A 67 -1.11 11.94 0.93
CA PHE A 67 0.10 12.14 1.73
C PHE A 67 0.43 10.94 2.65
N PHE A 68 1.72 10.59 2.70
CA PHE A 68 2.23 9.41 3.41
C PHE A 68 2.68 9.76 4.82
N LYS A 69 1.96 9.25 5.82
CA LYS A 69 2.55 9.05 7.15
C LYS A 69 3.25 7.70 7.22
N GLN A 70 4.42 7.71 7.85
CA GLN A 70 5.30 6.54 7.94
C GLN A 70 4.59 5.34 8.59
N TYR A 71 3.89 5.59 9.70
CA TYR A 71 3.15 4.54 10.42
C TYR A 71 2.04 3.91 9.58
N HIS A 72 1.30 4.74 8.83
CA HIS A 72 0.24 4.27 7.95
C HIS A 72 0.79 3.38 6.83
N LEU A 73 1.88 3.81 6.18
CA LEU A 73 2.49 3.02 5.11
C LEU A 73 2.98 1.65 5.62
N HIS A 74 3.68 1.61 6.76
CA HIS A 74 4.13 0.36 7.36
C HIS A 74 2.96 -0.52 7.80
N SER A 75 1.89 0.08 8.34
CA SER A 75 0.69 -0.65 8.71
C SER A 75 -0.01 -1.24 7.49
N ILE A 76 -0.07 -0.53 6.36
CA ILE A 76 -0.59 -1.08 5.09
C ILE A 76 0.29 -2.23 4.60
N MET A 77 1.61 -2.06 4.60
CA MET A 77 2.53 -3.12 4.15
C MET A 77 2.37 -4.39 4.97
N ASP A 78 2.30 -4.26 6.29
CA ASP A 78 2.08 -5.37 7.21
C ASP A 78 0.69 -6.00 7.05
N TYR A 79 -0.36 -5.18 6.88
CA TYR A 79 -1.73 -5.63 6.61
C TYR A 79 -1.84 -6.49 5.34
N VAL A 80 -1.11 -6.10 4.29
CA VAL A 80 -1.04 -6.84 3.02
C VAL A 80 -0.23 -8.12 3.17
N LEU A 81 0.98 -8.04 3.74
CA LEU A 81 1.88 -9.19 3.88
C LEU A 81 1.34 -10.28 4.81
N SER A 82 0.69 -9.87 5.90
CA SER A 82 0.09 -10.81 6.87
C SER A 82 -1.20 -11.45 6.36
N GLY A 83 -1.82 -10.91 5.30
CA GLY A 83 -3.15 -11.34 4.87
C GLY A 83 -4.29 -10.89 5.79
N ALA A 84 -4.03 -9.98 6.74
CA ALA A 84 -5.03 -9.51 7.71
C ALA A 84 -6.30 -8.95 7.05
N TYR A 85 -6.21 -8.45 5.82
CA TYR A 85 -7.34 -7.97 5.02
C TYR A 85 -8.43 -9.02 4.78
N GLN A 86 -8.11 -10.30 4.88
CA GLN A 86 -9.08 -11.39 4.70
C GLN A 86 -10.01 -11.53 5.90
N GLN A 87 -9.53 -11.20 7.11
CA GLN A 87 -10.29 -11.31 8.36
C GLN A 87 -10.88 -9.97 8.81
N GLN A 88 -10.13 -8.88 8.60
CA GLN A 88 -10.54 -7.53 8.92
C GLN A 88 -10.42 -6.64 7.67
N PRO A 89 -11.45 -6.56 6.81
CA PRO A 89 -11.39 -5.77 5.57
C PRO A 89 -11.32 -4.26 5.84
N ASN A 90 -11.74 -3.80 7.02
CA ASN A 90 -11.70 -2.40 7.39
C ASN A 90 -10.30 -2.03 7.91
N PHE A 91 -9.51 -1.36 7.06
CA PHE A 91 -8.16 -0.94 7.40
C PHE A 91 -8.12 0.05 8.58
N GLN A 92 -9.11 0.94 8.72
CA GLN A 92 -9.17 1.87 9.85
C GLN A 92 -9.32 1.13 11.18
N ARG A 93 -10.11 0.06 11.20
CA ARG A 93 -10.24 -0.81 12.37
C ARG A 93 -8.95 -1.57 12.63
N TYR A 94 -8.33 -2.15 11.60
CA TYR A 94 -7.03 -2.82 11.71
C TYR A 94 -5.94 -1.92 12.29
N ILE A 95 -5.78 -0.70 11.76
CA ILE A 95 -4.74 0.22 12.22
C ILE A 95 -5.00 0.71 13.64
N THR A 96 -6.26 0.82 14.06
CA THR A 96 -6.63 1.18 15.44
C THR A 96 -6.25 0.04 16.39
N GLU A 97 -6.69 -1.20 16.12
CA GLU A 97 -6.36 -2.38 16.93
C GLU A 97 -4.85 -2.63 17.00
N ARG A 98 -4.11 -2.41 15.91
CA ARG A 98 -2.64 -2.46 15.89
C ARG A 98 -2.02 -1.42 16.81
N SER A 99 -2.55 -0.20 16.79
CA SER A 99 -2.01 0.92 17.57
C SER A 99 -2.25 0.73 19.06
N ASP A 100 -3.42 0.22 19.44
CA ASP A 100 -3.73 -0.06 20.84
C ASP A 100 -2.78 -1.12 21.42
N LYS A 101 -2.49 -2.20 20.67
CA LYS A 101 -1.48 -3.20 21.05
C LYS A 101 -0.07 -2.64 21.18
N LEU A 102 0.26 -1.58 20.43
CA LEU A 102 1.56 -0.91 20.55
C LEU A 102 1.60 0.01 21.77
N ARG A 103 0.50 0.72 22.06
CA ARG A 103 0.35 1.56 23.26
C ARG A 103 0.41 0.74 24.54
N GLU A 104 -0.21 -0.44 24.57
CA GLU A 104 -0.12 -1.41 25.68
C GLU A 104 1.34 -1.84 25.96
N LYS A 105 2.20 -1.83 24.95
CA LYS A 105 3.63 -2.14 25.05
C LYS A 105 4.49 -0.90 25.34
N GLY A 106 3.87 0.25 25.61
CA GLY A 106 4.54 1.52 25.88
C GLY A 106 5.09 2.24 24.64
N ILE A 107 4.67 1.84 23.43
CA ILE A 107 5.08 2.49 22.18
C ILE A 107 4.01 3.51 21.79
N GLU A 108 4.39 4.79 21.78
CA GLU A 108 3.51 5.87 21.35
C GLU A 108 3.36 5.91 19.82
N VAL A 109 2.11 6.00 19.35
CA VAL A 109 1.78 6.00 17.92
C VAL A 109 0.65 6.99 17.64
N ASP A 110 0.92 7.92 16.73
CA ASP A 110 -0.06 8.84 16.15
C ASP A 110 -0.69 8.24 14.88
N ILE A 111 -2.01 8.05 14.93
CA ILE A 111 -2.85 7.55 13.83
C ILE A 111 -3.86 8.58 13.32
N TRP A 112 -3.96 9.76 13.94
CA TRP A 112 -5.08 10.68 13.76
C TRP A 112 -4.75 11.95 13.00
N LEU A 113 -3.47 12.29 12.89
CA LEU A 113 -3.01 13.41 12.06
C LEU A 113 -2.38 12.92 10.76
#